data_AF-A0A151H9F1-F1
#
_entry.id   AF-A0A151H9F1-F1
#
_cell.length_a   1.000
_cell.length_b   1.000
_cell.length_c   1.000
_cell.angle_alpha   90.00
_cell.angle_beta   90.00
_cell.angle_gamma   90.00
#
_symmetry.space_group_name_H-M   'P 1'
#
loop_
_entity.id
_entity.type
_entity.pdbx_description
1 polymer ?
#
loop_
_entity_poly.entity_id
_entity_poly.type
_entity_poly.pdbx_seq_one_letter_code
_entity_poly.pdbx_strand_id
1 'polypeptide(L)'
;MATISYVEYPIYSIATDGEIVATSGGGGGSDYGIEDQLETHRVNLETGQLLPVISTAEAGGVVDSLCFNKNVDLWCGCCQGQVVLIQKDKDHGLGVVARFGPPPVSSGKRPRLITARFSPSGEIVVAGGEDKVVRVWRIARTGASSERGNVPPAAKEGWEATLVCELRGHEGDIKDCCVSSDSSLVASCGADSKLCLWDWRTGALLHSIEKRNPRKAEEKLTFRCGRFLPTPPGVPANSGQRLIAVACGLRGPSYFVGWSIAFGGSAPSQLPAPTYDKKSEDSAPSEGSNKASQSLPPSASSVTVTQLCESMCDDSVPCCQAEISTDGQLIAVGFADGKCKVYNRGLSLVAQSSKHDLPVTGLCFLNNNKTLVSTSADYSVVTLDLTRRSRGICGRCCCCRKRACFCGFLIFLFLLLVGGFAVHHIASLGYLHFISQHDAAQMGLYRQTMEDLVIQQRLHDLEIEQKEERRRSGGEARLGRERSAPPRQTDRKAHKQDQARRGGAYRHKTSATVKDEL
;
A
#
# COMPACT_ATOMS: atom_id res chain seq x y z
N MET A 1 -10.96 -4.17 -1.52
CA MET A 1 -10.19 -5.22 -2.23
C MET A 1 -9.47 -4.52 -3.37
N ALA A 2 -8.24 -4.93 -3.71
CA ALA A 2 -7.46 -4.28 -4.78
C ALA A 2 -7.41 -5.20 -6.01
N THR A 3 -7.78 -4.68 -7.17
CA THR A 3 -7.68 -5.35 -8.48
C THR A 3 -6.59 -4.67 -9.29
N ILE A 4 -5.75 -5.45 -9.96
CA ILE A 4 -4.69 -4.95 -10.83
C ILE A 4 -5.07 -5.18 -12.30
N SER A 5 -4.74 -4.23 -13.15
CA SER A 5 -4.86 -4.26 -14.60
C SER A 5 -3.59 -3.67 -15.20
N TYR A 6 -3.35 -3.89 -16.49
CA TYR A 6 -2.14 -3.43 -17.17
C TYR A 6 -2.49 -2.71 -18.47
N VAL A 7 -1.66 -1.75 -18.85
CA VAL A 7 -1.65 -1.08 -20.16
C VAL A 7 -0.32 -1.33 -20.87
N GLU A 8 -0.18 -0.93 -22.13
CA GLU A 8 0.98 -1.27 -22.97
C GLU A 8 2.14 -0.26 -22.90
N TYR A 9 2.05 0.75 -22.03
CA TYR A 9 3.06 1.79 -21.83
C TYR A 9 3.20 2.17 -20.34
N PRO A 10 4.36 2.71 -19.92
CA PRO A 10 4.50 3.18 -18.55
C PRO A 10 3.69 4.48 -18.36
N ILE A 11 2.88 4.54 -17.30
CA ILE A 11 1.91 5.63 -17.09
C ILE A 11 2.56 6.76 -16.29
N TYR A 12 2.45 8.00 -16.76
CA TYR A 12 2.94 9.18 -16.03
C TYR A 12 1.82 10.03 -15.43
N SER A 13 0.62 10.02 -16.01
CA SER A 13 -0.49 10.79 -15.48
C SER A 13 -1.83 10.10 -15.69
N ILE A 14 -2.80 10.45 -14.82
CA ILE A 14 -4.16 9.95 -14.84
C ILE A 14 -5.13 11.05 -14.44
N ALA A 15 -6.32 11.06 -15.03
CA ALA A 15 -7.46 11.83 -14.55
C ALA A 15 -8.78 11.12 -14.88
N THR A 16 -9.90 11.66 -14.39
CA THR A 16 -11.22 11.10 -14.66
C THR A 16 -12.30 12.19 -14.74
N ASP A 17 -13.30 11.97 -15.59
CA ASP A 17 -14.57 12.72 -15.61
C ASP A 17 -15.65 12.08 -14.72
N GLY A 18 -15.34 10.94 -14.09
CA GLY A 18 -16.24 10.12 -13.29
C GLY A 18 -16.81 8.91 -14.03
N GLU A 19 -16.81 8.92 -15.37
CA GLU A 19 -17.26 7.81 -16.22
C GLU A 19 -16.05 7.07 -16.83
N ILE A 20 -15.12 7.83 -17.40
CA ILE A 20 -13.89 7.33 -18.02
C ILE A 20 -12.67 7.74 -17.20
N VAL A 21 -11.63 6.93 -17.31
CA VAL A 21 -10.29 7.18 -16.77
C VAL A 21 -9.38 7.43 -17.95
N ALA A 22 -8.77 8.60 -18.02
CA ALA A 22 -7.76 8.90 -19.02
C ALA A 22 -6.37 8.66 -18.43
N THR A 23 -5.52 7.93 -19.13
CA THR A 23 -4.11 7.70 -18.79
C THR A 23 -3.22 8.21 -19.89
N SER A 24 -2.11 8.85 -19.51
CA SER A 24 -1.06 9.21 -20.47
C SER A 24 0.28 8.70 -20.02
N GLY A 25 1.05 8.23 -21.00
CA GLY A 25 2.34 7.61 -20.76
C GLY A 25 3.09 7.35 -22.06
N GLY A 26 4.21 6.64 -21.95
CA GLY A 26 5.11 6.40 -23.07
C GLY A 26 6.57 6.47 -22.63
N GLY A 27 7.49 6.70 -23.56
CA GLY A 27 8.90 6.83 -23.21
C GLY A 27 9.75 5.78 -23.88
N GLY A 28 10.35 6.22 -24.97
CA GLY A 28 11.22 5.42 -25.82
C GLY A 28 11.61 6.13 -27.10
N GLY A 29 10.73 6.99 -27.62
CA GLY A 29 10.85 7.41 -29.01
C GLY A 29 10.76 6.20 -29.95
N SER A 30 11.00 6.41 -31.24
CA SER A 30 11.00 5.33 -32.24
C SER A 30 11.93 4.17 -31.91
N ASP A 31 12.94 4.41 -31.07
CA ASP A 31 14.09 3.52 -30.87
C ASP A 31 13.82 2.40 -29.86
N TYR A 32 12.87 2.59 -28.92
CA TYR A 32 12.47 1.56 -27.94
C TYR A 32 11.12 0.92 -28.27
N GLY A 33 10.44 1.37 -29.32
CA GLY A 33 9.19 0.78 -29.81
C GLY A 33 7.95 1.00 -28.93
N ILE A 34 8.03 1.87 -27.91
CA ILE A 34 6.88 2.27 -27.10
C ILE A 34 6.52 3.71 -27.48
N GLU A 35 5.37 3.84 -28.13
CA GLU A 35 4.85 5.14 -28.55
C GLU A 35 4.23 5.90 -27.37
N ASP A 36 4.17 7.23 -27.51
CA ASP A 36 3.50 8.09 -26.54
C ASP A 36 1.99 7.97 -26.71
N GLN A 37 1.30 7.58 -25.65
CA GLN A 37 -0.13 7.28 -25.68
C GLN A 37 -0.91 8.19 -24.74
N LEU A 38 -2.13 8.53 -25.18
CA LEU A 38 -3.20 9.07 -24.33
C LEU A 38 -4.44 8.21 -24.58
N GLU A 39 -4.79 7.37 -23.61
CA GLU A 39 -5.89 6.42 -23.73
C GLU A 39 -7.01 6.71 -22.75
N THR A 40 -8.20 6.24 -23.10
CA THR A 40 -9.36 6.28 -22.22
C THR A 40 -9.86 4.88 -21.91
N HIS A 41 -10.13 4.64 -20.64
CA HIS A 41 -10.57 3.36 -20.12
C HIS A 41 -11.85 3.52 -19.30
N ARG A 42 -12.61 2.44 -19.17
CA ARG A 42 -13.69 2.34 -18.17
C ARG A 42 -13.27 1.37 -17.08
N VAL A 43 -13.65 1.65 -15.84
CA VAL A 43 -13.45 0.69 -14.74
C VAL A 43 -14.76 -0.07 -14.53
N ASN A 44 -14.73 -1.39 -14.66
CA ASN A 44 -15.84 -2.23 -14.22
C ASN A 44 -15.95 -2.11 -12.70
N LEU A 45 -17.01 -1.47 -12.20
CA LEU A 45 -17.17 -1.19 -10.77
C LEU A 45 -17.44 -2.43 -9.92
N GLU A 46 -17.88 -3.54 -10.53
CA GLU A 46 -18.15 -4.80 -9.83
C GLU A 46 -16.87 -5.60 -9.61
N THR A 47 -16.04 -5.71 -10.66
CA THR A 47 -14.80 -6.51 -10.64
C THR A 47 -13.56 -5.68 -10.30
N GLY A 48 -13.64 -4.35 -10.46
CA GLY A 48 -12.51 -3.43 -10.42
C GLY A 48 -11.59 -3.52 -11.65
N GLN A 49 -11.89 -4.37 -12.63
CA GLN A 49 -11.02 -4.51 -13.81
C GLN A 49 -11.13 -3.29 -14.72
N LEU A 50 -9.99 -2.91 -15.29
CA LEU A 50 -9.94 -1.94 -16.37
C LEU A 50 -10.49 -2.59 -17.65
N LEU A 51 -11.53 -2.01 -18.21
CA LEU A 51 -12.12 -2.45 -19.46
C LEU A 51 -11.38 -1.80 -20.64
N PRO A 52 -11.32 -2.51 -21.80
CA PRO A 52 -10.59 -2.06 -22.97
C PRO A 52 -11.06 -0.69 -23.50
N VAL A 53 -10.13 -0.08 -24.23
CA VAL A 53 -10.05 1.34 -24.63
C VAL A 53 -11.25 1.79 -25.48
N ILE A 54 -11.72 3.03 -25.26
CA ILE A 54 -12.78 3.64 -26.08
C ILE A 54 -12.23 4.59 -27.16
N SER A 55 -11.01 5.08 -27.02
CA SER A 55 -10.25 5.66 -28.13
C SER A 55 -8.80 5.91 -27.69
N THR A 56 -7.90 5.86 -28.68
CA THR A 56 -6.54 6.39 -28.59
C THR A 56 -6.52 7.81 -29.13
N ALA A 57 -5.94 8.72 -28.35
CA ALA A 57 -5.79 10.12 -28.67
C ALA A 57 -4.32 10.46 -28.85
N GLU A 58 -3.97 11.24 -29.87
CA GLU A 58 -2.61 11.74 -30.00
C GLU A 58 -2.49 13.14 -29.42
N ALA A 59 -1.87 13.23 -28.24
CA ALA A 59 -1.43 14.50 -27.68
C ALA A 59 -0.12 15.01 -28.32
N GLY A 60 0.43 14.32 -29.33
CA GLY A 60 1.70 14.65 -29.96
C GLY A 60 2.91 14.52 -29.03
N GLY A 61 2.77 13.76 -27.94
CA GLY A 61 3.78 13.51 -26.92
C GLY A 61 3.15 13.15 -25.57
N VAL A 62 3.96 12.65 -24.64
CA VAL A 62 3.53 12.35 -23.26
C VAL A 62 2.88 13.58 -22.59
N VAL A 63 1.72 13.36 -21.96
CA VAL A 63 1.07 14.36 -21.10
C VAL A 63 1.50 14.13 -19.64
N ASP A 64 2.35 15.02 -19.12
CA ASP A 64 3.02 14.90 -17.81
C ASP A 64 2.07 15.02 -16.62
N SER A 65 0.95 15.72 -16.79
CA SER A 65 -0.08 15.88 -15.78
C SER A 65 -1.44 15.93 -16.45
N LEU A 66 -2.44 15.26 -15.92
CA LEU A 66 -3.81 15.31 -16.43
C LEU A 66 -4.77 15.81 -15.34
N CYS A 67 -5.74 16.61 -15.74
CA CYS A 67 -6.82 17.10 -14.88
C CYS A 67 -8.07 17.31 -15.73
N PHE A 68 -9.24 16.95 -15.19
CA PHE A 68 -10.53 17.21 -15.83
C PHE A 68 -11.29 18.29 -15.06
N ASN A 69 -12.02 19.15 -15.78
CA ASN A 69 -12.95 20.09 -15.20
C ASN A 69 -14.35 19.94 -15.82
N LYS A 70 -15.31 19.52 -14.98
CA LYS A 70 -16.70 19.29 -15.36
C LYS A 70 -17.49 20.54 -15.79
N ASN A 71 -17.08 21.73 -15.37
CA ASN A 71 -17.81 22.98 -15.66
C ASN A 71 -17.57 23.45 -17.09
N VAL A 72 -16.38 23.16 -17.64
CA VAL A 72 -16.02 23.46 -19.03
C VAL A 72 -15.99 22.23 -19.93
N ASP A 73 -16.18 21.03 -19.34
CA ASP A 73 -16.09 19.73 -20.00
C ASP A 73 -14.78 19.56 -20.80
N LEU A 74 -13.68 19.93 -20.15
CA LEU A 74 -12.34 19.87 -20.73
C LEU A 74 -11.36 19.16 -19.79
N TRP A 75 -10.39 18.53 -20.42
CA TRP A 75 -9.19 18.03 -19.82
C TRP A 75 -8.06 19.02 -20.09
N CYS A 76 -7.12 19.15 -19.15
CA CYS A 76 -5.89 19.89 -19.36
C CYS A 76 -4.69 19.06 -18.94
N GLY A 77 -3.57 19.32 -19.57
CA GLY A 77 -2.30 18.75 -19.17
C GLY A 77 -1.10 19.46 -19.74
N CYS A 78 0.09 18.98 -19.39
CA CYS A 78 1.36 19.52 -19.88
C CYS A 78 1.96 18.56 -20.89
N CYS A 79 2.29 19.03 -22.10
CA CYS A 79 2.96 18.24 -23.12
C CYS A 79 3.94 19.16 -23.87
N GLN A 80 5.21 18.73 -24.01
CA GLN A 80 6.26 19.46 -24.75
C GLN A 80 6.43 20.94 -24.33
N GLY A 81 6.35 21.22 -23.02
CA GLY A 81 6.52 22.59 -22.50
C GLY A 81 5.33 23.52 -22.80
N GLN A 82 4.18 22.95 -23.15
CA GLN A 82 2.92 23.66 -23.34
C GLN A 82 1.83 23.03 -22.50
N VAL A 83 0.83 23.84 -22.14
CA VAL A 83 -0.47 23.35 -21.69
C VAL A 83 -1.27 22.95 -22.92
N VAL A 84 -1.87 21.76 -22.87
CA VAL A 84 -2.81 21.24 -23.86
C VAL A 84 -4.20 21.23 -23.26
N LEU A 85 -5.20 21.73 -23.99
CA LEU A 85 -6.62 21.50 -23.69
C LEU A 85 -7.10 20.36 -24.58
N ILE A 86 -7.80 19.43 -23.96
CA ILE A 86 -8.26 18.20 -24.59
C ILE A 86 -9.76 18.11 -24.34
N GLN A 87 -10.52 17.83 -25.41
CA GLN A 87 -11.96 17.64 -25.35
C GLN A 87 -12.30 16.21 -25.81
N LYS A 88 -13.35 15.64 -25.22
CA LYS A 88 -13.89 14.35 -25.66
C LYS A 88 -14.72 14.56 -26.93
N ASP A 89 -14.20 14.10 -28.05
CA ASP A 89 -14.93 13.83 -29.29
C ASP A 89 -15.64 12.48 -29.18
N LYS A 90 -16.87 12.39 -29.70
CA LYS A 90 -17.65 11.16 -29.70
C LYS A 90 -17.07 10.11 -30.67
N ASP A 91 -16.47 10.56 -31.77
CA ASP A 91 -16.04 9.68 -32.85
C ASP A 91 -14.56 9.32 -32.74
N HIS A 92 -13.74 10.22 -32.18
CA HIS A 92 -12.28 10.09 -32.09
C HIS A 92 -11.75 10.00 -30.66
N GLY A 93 -12.63 10.04 -29.65
CA GLY A 93 -12.30 10.13 -28.22
C GLY A 93 -11.56 11.40 -27.83
N LEU A 94 -10.42 11.33 -27.13
CA LEU A 94 -9.79 12.56 -26.65
C LEU A 94 -9.07 13.30 -27.79
N GLY A 95 -9.37 14.58 -27.99
CA GLY A 95 -8.76 15.40 -29.04
C GLY A 95 -8.18 16.68 -28.47
N VAL A 96 -6.96 17.05 -28.88
CA VAL A 96 -6.37 18.35 -28.49
C VAL A 96 -7.09 19.48 -29.22
N VAL A 97 -7.70 20.38 -28.47
CA VAL A 97 -8.47 21.53 -29.00
C VAL A 97 -7.70 22.85 -28.90
N ALA A 98 -6.70 22.95 -28.02
CA ALA A 98 -5.82 24.11 -27.94
C ALA A 98 -4.46 23.77 -27.34
N ARG A 99 -3.44 24.56 -27.71
CA ARG A 99 -2.11 24.54 -27.10
C ARG A 99 -1.67 25.96 -26.78
N PHE A 100 -1.16 26.17 -25.58
CA PHE A 100 -0.60 27.45 -25.16
C PHE A 100 0.47 27.22 -24.12
N GLY A 101 1.37 28.19 -23.93
CA GLY A 101 2.47 28.02 -22.99
C GLY A 101 3.47 29.15 -23.09
N PRO A 102 4.57 29.08 -22.32
CA PRO A 102 5.63 30.06 -22.42
C PRO A 102 6.19 30.12 -23.85
N PRO A 103 6.67 31.31 -24.29
CA PRO A 103 7.36 31.42 -25.54
C PRO A 103 8.63 30.54 -25.53
N PRO A 104 9.07 30.03 -26.70
CA PRO A 104 10.35 29.35 -26.80
C PRO A 104 11.49 30.25 -26.32
N VAL A 105 12.47 29.68 -25.62
CA VAL A 105 13.70 30.44 -25.30
C VAL A 105 14.57 30.58 -26.56
N SER A 106 15.63 31.40 -26.49
CA SER A 106 16.52 31.69 -27.62
C SER A 106 17.12 30.46 -28.31
N SER A 107 17.20 29.32 -27.62
CA SER A 107 17.64 28.03 -28.16
C SER A 107 16.55 27.28 -28.97
N GLY A 108 15.36 27.86 -29.12
CA GLY A 108 14.20 27.26 -29.78
C GLY A 108 13.44 26.22 -28.93
N LYS A 109 13.99 25.76 -27.81
CA LYS A 109 13.32 24.82 -26.90
C LYS A 109 12.40 25.57 -25.93
N ARG A 110 11.29 24.94 -25.52
CA ARG A 110 10.44 25.44 -24.43
C ARG A 110 10.89 24.82 -23.12
N PRO A 111 10.85 25.55 -21.99
CA PRO A 111 11.01 24.92 -20.69
C PRO A 111 9.86 23.94 -20.45
N ARG A 112 10.15 22.80 -19.81
CA ARG A 112 9.12 21.81 -19.54
C ARG A 112 8.15 22.32 -18.47
N LEU A 113 6.85 22.18 -18.73
CA LEU A 113 5.81 22.35 -17.72
C LEU A 113 5.55 20.98 -17.09
N ILE A 114 5.51 20.92 -15.76
CA ILE A 114 5.39 19.66 -15.00
C ILE A 114 3.95 19.43 -14.54
N THR A 115 3.20 20.50 -14.32
CA THR A 115 1.83 20.42 -13.77
C THR A 115 0.96 21.52 -14.38
N ALA A 116 -0.28 21.16 -14.74
CA ALA A 116 -1.34 22.09 -15.13
C ALA A 116 -2.65 21.66 -14.46
N ARG A 117 -3.36 22.63 -13.86
CA ARG A 117 -4.68 22.40 -13.24
C ARG A 117 -5.66 23.52 -13.55
N PHE A 118 -6.90 23.15 -13.76
CA PHE A 118 -8.00 24.11 -13.82
C PHE A 118 -8.27 24.70 -12.43
N SER A 119 -8.74 25.96 -12.44
CA SER A 119 -9.57 26.48 -11.36
C SER A 119 -10.88 25.71 -11.25
N PRO A 120 -11.47 25.57 -10.05
CA PRO A 120 -12.78 24.95 -9.89
C PRO A 120 -13.85 25.60 -10.78
N SER A 121 -13.83 26.93 -10.95
CA SER A 121 -14.75 27.63 -11.87
C SER A 121 -14.55 27.29 -13.35
N GLY A 122 -13.39 26.78 -13.75
CA GLY A 122 -13.03 26.51 -15.15
C GLY A 122 -12.62 27.75 -15.95
N GLU A 123 -12.56 28.94 -15.33
CA GLU A 123 -12.19 30.20 -16.01
C GLU A 123 -10.70 30.27 -16.31
N ILE A 124 -9.88 29.74 -15.41
CA ILE A 124 -8.42 29.79 -15.53
C ILE A 124 -7.79 28.40 -15.48
N VAL A 125 -6.64 28.29 -16.13
CA VAL A 125 -5.68 27.18 -16.00
C VAL A 125 -4.40 27.74 -15.40
N VAL A 126 -3.85 27.04 -14.42
CA VAL A 126 -2.57 27.36 -13.79
C VAL A 126 -1.57 26.27 -14.15
N ALA A 127 -0.36 26.65 -14.54
CA ALA A 127 0.70 25.68 -14.82
C ALA A 127 2.07 26.17 -14.33
N GLY A 128 2.97 25.21 -14.08
CA GLY A 128 4.34 25.48 -13.66
C GLY A 128 5.29 24.33 -13.98
N GLY A 129 6.59 24.61 -14.01
CA GLY A 129 7.60 23.59 -14.24
C GLY A 129 9.04 24.07 -14.03
N GLU A 130 9.92 23.74 -14.96
CA GLU A 130 11.38 23.91 -14.85
C GLU A 130 11.86 25.37 -14.90
N ASP A 131 11.06 26.26 -15.47
CA ASP A 131 11.39 27.69 -15.53
C ASP A 131 11.04 28.46 -14.25
N LYS A 132 10.55 27.77 -13.21
CA LYS A 132 10.32 28.31 -11.86
C LYS A 132 9.24 29.40 -11.79
N VAL A 133 8.49 29.58 -12.87
CA VAL A 133 7.39 30.56 -12.95
C VAL A 133 6.07 29.81 -12.99
N VAL A 134 5.16 30.15 -12.06
CA VAL A 134 3.77 29.69 -12.16
C VAL A 134 3.03 30.69 -13.05
N ARG A 135 2.33 30.20 -14.05
CA ARG A 135 1.58 31.03 -15.00
C ARG A 135 0.10 30.74 -14.92
N VAL A 136 -0.69 31.79 -15.15
CA VAL A 136 -2.14 31.74 -15.08
C VAL A 136 -2.69 32.23 -16.41
N TRP A 137 -3.47 31.38 -17.07
CA TRP A 137 -4.16 31.70 -18.31
C TRP A 137 -5.65 31.70 -18.07
N ARG A 138 -6.34 32.73 -18.59
CA ARG A 138 -7.79 32.69 -18.75
C ARG A 138 -8.12 31.98 -20.04
N ILE A 139 -9.10 31.08 -20.01
CA ILE A 139 -9.57 30.36 -21.19
C ILE A 139 -10.96 30.84 -21.59
N ALA A 140 -11.20 30.92 -22.89
CA ALA A 140 -12.49 31.31 -23.45
C ALA A 140 -12.77 30.55 -24.75
N ARG A 141 -14.06 30.36 -25.06
CA ARG A 141 -14.48 29.83 -26.35
C ARG A 141 -14.44 30.94 -27.40
N THR A 142 -13.73 30.71 -28.50
CA THR A 142 -13.73 31.60 -29.66
C THR A 142 -15.07 31.50 -30.37
N GLY A 143 -15.78 32.63 -30.53
CA GLY A 143 -17.07 32.71 -31.22
C GLY A 143 -18.29 33.01 -30.35
N ALA A 144 -18.15 33.12 -29.02
CA ALA A 144 -19.27 33.45 -28.12
C ALA A 144 -19.68 34.95 -28.12
N SER A 145 -18.98 35.80 -28.88
CA SER A 145 -19.28 37.23 -29.02
C SER A 145 -19.43 37.62 -30.50
N SER A 146 -20.63 37.44 -31.07
CA SER A 146 -20.99 38.04 -32.36
C SER A 146 -22.47 38.45 -32.46
N GLU A 147 -23.04 39.07 -31.42
CA GLU A 147 -24.21 39.94 -31.61
C GLU A 147 -23.77 41.33 -32.12
N ARG A 148 -23.21 41.38 -33.33
CA ARG A 148 -23.26 42.50 -34.30
C ARG A 148 -22.21 42.31 -35.39
N GLY A 149 -22.69 42.11 -36.61
CA GLY A 149 -22.01 42.51 -37.84
C GLY A 149 -21.06 41.48 -38.45
N ASN A 150 -21.50 40.87 -39.55
CA ASN A 150 -20.73 40.24 -40.63
C ASN A 150 -19.36 39.64 -40.25
N VAL A 151 -19.39 38.38 -39.81
CA VAL A 151 -18.20 37.50 -39.86
C VAL A 151 -18.46 36.43 -40.93
N PRO A 152 -17.52 36.18 -41.85
CA PRO A 152 -17.69 35.13 -42.88
C PRO A 152 -17.83 33.73 -42.25
N PRO A 153 -18.58 32.82 -42.89
CA PRO A 153 -18.88 31.49 -42.34
C PRO A 153 -17.67 30.56 -42.51
N ALA A 154 -16.66 30.68 -41.65
CA ALA A 154 -15.56 29.70 -41.54
C ALA A 154 -14.66 29.84 -40.28
N ALA A 155 -15.06 30.60 -39.25
CA ALA A 155 -14.30 30.56 -37.99
C ALA A 155 -14.59 29.23 -37.30
N LYS A 156 -13.62 28.29 -37.31
CA LYS A 156 -13.72 27.06 -36.50
C LYS A 156 -13.94 27.47 -35.05
N GLU A 157 -15.03 27.01 -34.45
CA GLU A 157 -15.22 27.08 -33.00
C GLU A 157 -13.98 26.49 -32.32
N GLY A 158 -13.43 27.19 -31.34
CA GLY A 158 -12.17 26.83 -30.73
C GLY A 158 -12.05 27.34 -29.30
N TRP A 159 -10.88 27.11 -28.72
CA TRP A 159 -10.51 27.61 -27.41
C TRP A 159 -9.30 28.53 -27.52
N GLU A 160 -9.42 29.73 -26.97
CA GLU A 160 -8.31 30.67 -26.82
C GLU A 160 -7.90 30.74 -25.36
N ALA A 161 -6.60 30.91 -25.13
CA ALA A 161 -6.04 31.11 -23.80
C ALA A 161 -5.19 32.37 -23.78
N THR A 162 -5.52 33.29 -22.88
CA THR A 162 -4.79 34.54 -22.69
C THR A 162 -4.00 34.47 -21.39
N LEU A 163 -2.69 34.71 -21.46
CA LEU A 163 -1.85 34.81 -20.25
C LEU A 163 -2.29 36.06 -19.47
N VAL A 164 -2.73 35.87 -18.22
CA VAL A 164 -3.20 36.97 -17.36
C VAL A 164 -2.26 37.28 -16.21
N CYS A 165 -1.42 36.34 -15.79
CA CYS A 165 -0.47 36.57 -14.71
C CYS A 165 0.75 35.62 -14.78
N GLU A 166 1.91 36.14 -14.39
CA GLU A 166 3.10 35.35 -14.06
C GLU A 166 3.46 35.54 -12.59
N LEU A 167 3.47 34.44 -11.84
CA LEU A 167 3.76 34.42 -10.41
C LEU A 167 5.22 33.98 -10.21
N ARG A 168 6.05 34.95 -9.84
CA ARG A 168 7.51 34.80 -9.72
C ARG A 168 7.91 34.84 -8.24
N GLY A 169 8.76 33.91 -7.84
CA GLY A 169 9.28 33.83 -6.46
C GLY A 169 9.80 32.44 -6.06
N HIS A 170 9.48 31.39 -6.82
CA HIS A 170 10.15 30.11 -6.68
C HIS A 170 11.59 30.17 -7.18
N GLU A 171 12.48 29.44 -6.50
CA GLU A 171 13.92 29.37 -6.82
C GLU A 171 14.32 28.03 -7.45
N GLY A 172 13.40 27.07 -7.49
CA GLY A 172 13.56 25.75 -8.08
C GLY A 172 12.32 25.32 -8.85
N ASP A 173 12.40 24.15 -9.50
CA ASP A 173 11.32 23.63 -10.34
C ASP A 173 10.01 23.53 -9.56
N ILE A 174 8.93 23.97 -10.18
CA ILE A 174 7.59 23.77 -9.64
C ILE A 174 7.21 22.31 -9.86
N LYS A 175 6.86 21.62 -8.78
CA LYS A 175 6.51 20.19 -8.79
C LYS A 175 5.00 19.98 -8.79
N ASP A 176 4.23 20.92 -8.25
CA ASP A 176 2.77 20.88 -8.25
C ASP A 176 2.16 22.28 -8.05
N CYS A 177 0.92 22.46 -8.52
CA CYS A 177 0.12 23.66 -8.26
C CYS A 177 -1.37 23.33 -8.16
N CYS A 178 -2.12 24.13 -7.42
CA CYS A 178 -3.56 24.01 -7.31
C CYS A 178 -4.22 25.37 -7.07
N VAL A 179 -5.52 25.43 -7.33
CA VAL A 179 -6.35 26.63 -7.17
C VAL A 179 -7.35 26.41 -6.03
N SER A 180 -7.62 27.45 -5.26
CA SER A 180 -8.60 27.39 -4.16
C SER A 180 -10.03 27.15 -4.64
N SER A 181 -10.88 26.69 -3.73
CA SER A 181 -12.26 26.27 -4.04
C SER A 181 -13.13 27.39 -4.64
N ASP A 182 -12.83 28.64 -4.28
CA ASP A 182 -13.45 29.88 -4.75
C ASP A 182 -12.72 30.53 -5.95
N SER A 183 -11.72 29.86 -6.53
CA SER A 183 -10.87 30.38 -7.61
C SER A 183 -10.15 31.70 -7.27
N SER A 184 -9.95 32.01 -5.98
CA SER A 184 -9.33 33.27 -5.53
C SER A 184 -7.81 33.19 -5.39
N LEU A 185 -7.30 32.03 -4.95
CA LEU A 185 -5.90 31.82 -4.62
C LEU A 185 -5.28 30.72 -5.47
N VAL A 186 -3.97 30.83 -5.67
CA VAL A 186 -3.12 29.76 -6.21
C VAL A 186 -2.16 29.31 -5.12
N ALA A 187 -1.96 28.01 -5.01
CA ALA A 187 -0.88 27.42 -4.22
C ALA A 187 0.08 26.67 -5.15
N SER A 188 1.38 26.80 -4.92
CA SER A 188 2.41 26.08 -5.68
C SER A 188 3.53 25.59 -4.77
N CYS A 189 4.11 24.46 -5.11
CA CYS A 189 5.25 23.91 -4.41
C CYS A 189 6.29 23.33 -5.35
N GLY A 190 7.55 23.32 -4.90
CA GLY A 190 8.67 23.00 -5.78
C GLY A 190 9.92 22.46 -5.09
N ALA A 191 10.95 22.26 -5.91
CA ALA A 191 12.27 21.76 -5.52
C ALA A 191 13.05 22.70 -4.58
N ASP A 192 12.60 23.95 -4.44
CA ASP A 192 13.13 24.91 -3.46
C ASP A 192 12.62 24.69 -2.03
N SER A 193 11.87 23.61 -1.79
CA SER A 193 11.28 23.27 -0.50
C SER A 193 10.30 24.31 0.06
N LYS A 194 9.79 25.20 -0.82
CA LYS A 194 8.79 26.21 -0.47
C LYS A 194 7.39 25.79 -0.95
N LEU A 195 6.38 26.09 -0.14
CA LEU A 195 4.98 26.15 -0.55
C LEU A 195 4.57 27.62 -0.57
N CYS A 196 4.28 28.13 -1.76
CA CYS A 196 3.93 29.52 -1.97
C CYS A 196 2.42 29.67 -2.16
N LEU A 197 1.84 30.69 -1.52
CA LEU A 197 0.44 31.09 -1.65
C LEU A 197 0.36 32.44 -2.34
N TRP A 198 -0.46 32.53 -3.38
CA TRP A 198 -0.52 33.67 -4.28
C TRP A 198 -1.95 34.18 -4.42
N ASP A 199 -2.08 35.49 -4.48
CA ASP A 199 -3.22 36.12 -5.13
C ASP A 199 -2.86 36.31 -6.61
N TRP A 200 -3.48 35.50 -7.47
CA TRP A 200 -3.16 35.52 -8.88
C TRP A 200 -3.72 36.73 -9.63
N ARG A 201 -4.71 37.44 -9.07
CA ARG A 201 -5.29 38.64 -9.70
C ARG A 201 -4.37 39.84 -9.56
N THR A 202 -3.70 39.94 -8.42
CA THR A 202 -2.71 41.00 -8.14
C THR A 202 -1.29 40.59 -8.49
N GLY A 203 -1.03 39.29 -8.64
CA GLY A 203 0.31 38.73 -8.81
C GLY A 203 1.12 38.70 -7.50
N ALA A 204 0.49 38.99 -6.36
CA ALA A 204 1.17 39.09 -5.09
C ALA A 204 1.47 37.71 -4.49
N LEU A 205 2.71 37.52 -4.04
CA LEU A 205 3.08 36.42 -3.14
C LEU A 205 2.58 36.76 -1.73
N LEU A 206 1.53 36.08 -1.28
CA LEU A 206 0.92 36.32 0.04
C LEU A 206 1.72 35.65 1.16
N HIS A 207 2.21 34.44 0.91
CA HIS A 207 2.96 33.69 1.91
C HIS A 207 3.91 32.68 1.27
N SER A 208 5.05 32.45 1.93
CA SER A 208 6.02 31.40 1.57
C SER A 208 6.30 30.55 2.80
N ILE A 209 6.00 29.25 2.69
CA ILE A 209 6.04 28.30 3.80
C ILE A 209 7.17 27.32 3.56
N GLU A 210 8.01 27.12 4.56
CA GLU A 210 9.02 26.06 4.58
C GLU A 210 8.73 25.08 5.71
N LYS A 211 9.14 23.82 5.54
CA LYS A 211 9.00 22.79 6.56
C LYS A 211 10.34 22.11 6.84
N ARG A 212 10.69 22.02 8.12
CA ARG A 212 11.83 21.22 8.60
C ARG A 212 11.37 19.82 9.01
N ASN A 213 12.24 18.84 8.81
CA ASN A 213 12.02 17.47 9.25
C ASN A 213 11.99 17.43 10.79
N PRO A 214 10.87 17.01 11.43
CA PRO A 214 10.77 16.93 12.89
C PRO A 214 11.82 16.03 13.55
N ARG A 215 12.32 15.03 12.81
CA ARG A 215 13.34 14.08 13.31
C ARG A 215 14.78 14.56 13.05
N LYS A 216 14.97 15.46 12.09
CA LYS A 216 16.28 15.96 11.65
C LYS A 216 16.17 17.45 11.32
N ALA A 217 16.32 18.33 12.30
CA ALA A 217 16.03 19.76 12.14
C ALA A 217 16.82 20.49 11.02
N GLU A 218 17.97 19.95 10.65
CA GLU A 218 18.83 20.46 9.57
C GLU A 218 18.27 20.14 8.17
N GLU A 219 17.44 19.10 8.04
CA GLU A 219 16.84 18.68 6.77
C GLU A 219 15.55 19.48 6.50
N LYS A 220 15.53 20.21 5.39
CA LYS A 220 14.28 20.78 4.85
C LYS A 220 13.51 19.69 4.09
N LEU A 221 12.20 19.66 4.30
CA LEU A 221 11.30 18.79 3.55
C LEU A 221 10.83 19.50 2.30
N THR A 222 10.75 18.77 1.20
CA THR A 222 10.23 19.27 -0.07
C THR A 222 8.76 18.97 -0.19
N PHE A 223 7.95 20.01 -0.42
CA PHE A 223 6.54 19.84 -0.72
C PHE A 223 6.37 19.23 -2.10
N ARG A 224 5.82 18.00 -2.17
CA ARG A 224 5.64 17.29 -3.44
C ARG A 224 4.33 17.65 -4.12
N CYS A 225 3.28 17.84 -3.32
CA CYS A 225 1.92 18.08 -3.79
C CYS A 225 1.12 18.90 -2.79
N GLY A 226 0.15 19.67 -3.29
CA GLY A 226 -0.76 20.51 -2.51
C GLY A 226 -2.15 20.53 -3.10
N ARG A 227 -3.19 20.46 -2.25
CA ARG A 227 -4.59 20.44 -2.68
C ARG A 227 -5.43 21.28 -1.73
N PHE A 228 -6.20 22.22 -2.28
CA PHE A 228 -7.25 22.89 -1.52
C PHE A 228 -8.40 21.90 -1.27
N LEU A 229 -8.93 21.90 -0.05
CA LEU A 229 -10.12 21.12 0.27
C LEU A 229 -11.34 21.84 -0.30
N PRO A 230 -12.33 21.10 -0.82
CA PRO A 230 -13.58 21.69 -1.28
C PRO A 230 -14.30 22.34 -0.08
N THR A 231 -14.85 23.53 -0.30
CA THR A 231 -15.72 24.18 0.67
C THR A 231 -17.05 23.41 0.72
N PRO A 232 -17.49 22.92 1.90
CA PRO A 232 -18.75 22.18 2.00
C PRO A 232 -19.95 23.01 1.53
N PRO A 233 -20.99 22.39 0.96
CA PRO A 233 -22.22 23.08 0.60
C PRO A 233 -22.81 23.83 1.80
N GLY A 234 -23.29 25.06 1.59
CA GLY A 234 -23.90 25.88 2.63
C GLY A 234 -22.91 26.66 3.51
N VAL A 235 -21.61 26.46 3.35
CA VAL A 235 -20.61 27.32 3.99
C VAL A 235 -20.34 28.53 3.08
N PRO A 236 -20.42 29.77 3.60
CA PRO A 236 -20.09 30.96 2.82
C PRO A 236 -18.72 30.88 2.16
N ALA A 237 -18.60 31.35 0.91
CA ALA A 237 -17.34 31.32 0.16
C ALA A 237 -16.19 32.11 0.86
N ASN A 238 -16.54 33.06 1.73
CA ASN A 238 -15.61 33.87 2.53
C ASN A 238 -15.20 33.21 3.87
N SER A 239 -15.64 32.00 4.17
CA SER A 239 -15.37 31.28 5.43
C SER A 239 -13.92 30.81 5.64
N GLY A 240 -13.03 31.15 4.70
CA GLY A 240 -11.63 30.77 4.70
C GLY A 240 -11.37 29.48 3.90
N GLN A 241 -10.25 29.46 3.19
CA GLN A 241 -9.81 28.33 2.40
C GLN A 241 -9.01 27.35 3.28
N ARG A 242 -9.04 26.06 2.93
CA ARG A 242 -8.23 25.04 3.61
C ARG A 242 -7.31 24.38 2.60
N LEU A 243 -6.03 24.29 2.94
CA LEU A 243 -5.00 23.69 2.09
C LEU A 243 -4.38 22.54 2.86
N ILE A 244 -4.17 21.41 2.19
CA ILE A 244 -3.31 20.34 2.68
C ILE A 244 -2.20 20.09 1.66
N ALA A 245 -0.99 19.90 2.16
CA ALA A 245 0.15 19.53 1.33
C ALA A 245 0.86 18.33 1.93
N VAL A 246 1.56 17.58 1.07
CA VAL A 246 2.44 16.49 1.50
C VAL A 246 3.88 16.91 1.26
N ALA A 247 4.66 16.95 2.34
CA ALA A 247 6.08 17.25 2.33
C ALA A 247 6.88 15.97 2.60
N CYS A 248 7.96 15.75 1.85
CA CYS A 248 8.80 14.57 1.99
C CYS A 248 10.30 14.94 2.00
N GLY A 249 11.09 14.14 2.71
CA GLY A 249 12.54 14.19 2.62
C GLY A 249 13.04 13.51 1.34
N LEU A 250 14.29 13.76 0.95
CA LEU A 250 14.88 13.21 -0.29
C LEU A 250 14.85 11.67 -0.35
N ARG A 251 15.06 11.02 0.80
CA ARG A 251 15.00 9.56 0.99
C ARG A 251 14.30 9.22 2.31
N GLY A 252 13.34 10.06 2.69
CA GLY A 252 12.90 10.21 4.07
C GLY A 252 11.39 10.10 4.28
N PRO A 253 10.94 10.35 5.52
CA PRO A 253 9.52 10.35 5.86
C PRO A 253 8.72 11.37 5.04
N SER A 254 7.43 11.10 4.94
CA SER A 254 6.43 11.97 4.35
C SER A 254 5.44 12.45 5.41
N TYR A 255 5.07 13.72 5.34
CA TYR A 255 4.20 14.39 6.30
C TYR A 255 3.07 15.12 5.59
N PHE A 256 1.86 14.96 6.12
CA PHE A 256 0.78 15.90 5.91
C PHE A 256 1.04 17.16 6.72
N VAL A 257 0.81 18.29 6.08
CA VAL A 257 0.71 19.58 6.75
C VAL A 257 -0.52 20.29 6.20
N GLY A 258 -1.36 20.81 7.08
CA GLY A 258 -2.61 21.46 6.71
C GLY A 258 -2.74 22.86 7.28
N TRP A 259 -3.36 23.76 6.54
CA TRP A 259 -3.55 25.17 6.89
C TRP A 259 -4.98 25.64 6.68
N SER A 260 -5.39 26.59 7.51
CA SER A 260 -6.52 27.47 7.27
C SER A 260 -6.01 28.81 6.76
N ILE A 261 -6.70 29.34 5.76
CA ILE A 261 -6.34 30.58 5.07
C ILE A 261 -7.57 31.48 5.14
N ALA A 262 -7.52 32.49 6.01
CA ALA A 262 -8.61 33.44 6.20
C ALA A 262 -8.29 34.78 5.54
N PHE A 263 -9.25 35.34 4.80
CA PHE A 263 -9.12 36.68 4.23
C PHE A 263 -9.38 37.73 5.31
N GLY A 264 -8.50 38.71 5.43
CA GLY A 264 -8.65 39.83 6.37
C GLY A 264 -9.84 40.71 5.98
N GLY A 265 -10.98 40.45 6.60
CA GLY A 265 -12.11 41.36 6.74
C GLY A 265 -12.62 41.20 8.17
N SER A 266 -12.94 42.31 8.83
CA SER A 266 -13.38 42.39 10.23
C SER A 266 -14.09 41.11 10.72
N ALA A 267 -13.58 40.54 11.82
CA ALA A 267 -14.31 39.52 12.57
C ALA A 267 -15.79 39.96 12.70
N PRO A 268 -16.77 39.04 12.58
CA PRO A 268 -18.14 39.42 12.89
C PRO A 268 -18.13 40.00 14.30
N SER A 269 -18.43 41.29 14.41
CA SER A 269 -18.68 41.94 15.69
C SER A 269 -19.61 41.02 16.47
N GLN A 270 -19.21 40.66 17.68
CA GLN A 270 -20.07 39.98 18.63
C GLN A 270 -21.47 40.59 18.52
N LEU A 271 -22.45 39.74 18.20
CA LEU A 271 -23.86 40.13 18.26
C LEU A 271 -24.08 40.81 19.61
N PRO A 272 -24.51 42.08 19.66
CA PRO A 272 -24.94 42.64 20.92
C PRO A 272 -26.09 41.78 21.45
N ALA A 273 -26.04 41.48 22.75
CA ALA A 273 -27.05 40.71 23.44
C ALA A 273 -28.46 41.26 23.15
N PRO A 274 -29.51 40.41 23.12
CA PRO A 274 -30.84 40.82 22.71
C PRO A 274 -31.42 41.78 23.75
N THR A 275 -31.48 43.07 23.42
CA THR A 275 -32.34 44.02 24.12
C THR A 275 -33.74 43.90 23.51
N TYR A 276 -34.64 43.30 24.29
CA TYR A 276 -36.07 43.35 24.08
C TYR A 276 -36.53 44.81 24.18
N ASP A 277 -37.17 45.34 23.14
CA ASP A 277 -38.23 46.33 23.33
C ASP A 277 -39.25 46.35 22.18
N LYS A 278 -40.47 46.71 22.57
CA LYS A 278 -41.76 46.41 21.93
C LYS A 278 -42.17 47.39 20.81
N LYS A 279 -42.88 46.82 19.82
CA LYS A 279 -44.04 47.32 19.04
C LYS A 279 -44.00 48.75 18.46
N SER A 280 -44.17 48.83 17.13
CA SER A 280 -45.43 49.27 16.49
C SER A 280 -45.40 49.06 14.97
N GLU A 281 -46.56 48.70 14.43
CA GLU A 281 -46.90 48.45 13.02
C GLU A 281 -46.90 49.74 12.17
N ASP A 282 -46.50 49.66 10.89
CA ASP A 282 -47.41 49.85 9.73
C ASP A 282 -46.68 50.06 8.38
N SER A 283 -47.36 49.57 7.34
CA SER A 283 -47.32 49.97 5.91
C SER A 283 -46.39 49.26 4.90
N ALA A 284 -46.99 49.05 3.73
CA ALA A 284 -46.66 48.13 2.63
C ALA A 284 -45.82 48.81 1.50
N PRO A 285 -45.44 48.11 0.41
CA PRO A 285 -44.16 48.28 -0.28
C PRO A 285 -44.18 49.30 -1.43
N SER A 286 -43.05 49.97 -1.66
CA SER A 286 -42.77 50.71 -2.88
C SER A 286 -41.59 50.09 -3.63
N GLU A 287 -41.83 49.74 -4.89
CA GLU A 287 -40.86 49.29 -5.87
C GLU A 287 -39.73 50.32 -6.07
N GLY A 288 -38.49 49.85 -6.06
CA GLY A 288 -37.30 50.68 -6.26
C GLY A 288 -36.14 49.84 -6.79
N SER A 289 -35.86 50.04 -8.07
CA SER A 289 -34.79 49.45 -8.90
C SER A 289 -33.50 49.04 -8.17
N ASN A 290 -33.24 47.74 -8.07
CA ASN A 290 -31.90 47.21 -7.77
C ASN A 290 -31.09 47.08 -9.07
N LYS A 291 -30.28 48.10 -9.39
CA LYS A 291 -29.12 47.91 -10.25
C LYS A 291 -28.10 47.07 -9.47
N ALA A 292 -27.95 45.81 -9.86
CA ALA A 292 -26.89 44.93 -9.38
C ALA A 292 -25.52 45.47 -9.87
N SER A 293 -24.91 46.35 -9.08
CA SER A 293 -23.48 46.60 -9.18
C SER A 293 -22.76 45.35 -8.71
N GLN A 294 -22.19 44.59 -9.65
CA GLN A 294 -21.25 43.50 -9.35
C GLN A 294 -20.08 44.10 -8.56
N SER A 295 -20.07 43.87 -7.25
CA SER A 295 -18.94 44.24 -6.40
C SER A 295 -17.76 43.32 -6.72
N LEU A 296 -16.70 43.92 -7.25
CA LEU A 296 -15.37 43.30 -7.30
C LEU A 296 -14.99 42.78 -5.90
N PRO A 297 -14.35 41.61 -5.76
CA PRO A 297 -13.87 41.14 -4.47
C PRO A 297 -12.84 42.15 -3.91
N PRO A 298 -12.77 42.30 -2.57
CA PRO A 298 -12.00 43.36 -1.93
C PRO A 298 -10.51 43.27 -2.27
N SER A 299 -9.97 44.41 -2.68
CA SER A 299 -8.55 44.66 -2.94
C SER A 299 -7.67 44.22 -1.77
N ALA A 300 -6.65 43.40 -2.05
CA ALA A 300 -5.50 43.07 -1.19
C ALA A 300 -5.82 43.00 0.32
N SER A 301 -6.73 42.11 0.69
CA SER A 301 -6.99 41.80 2.10
C SER A 301 -5.80 41.03 2.68
N SER A 302 -5.28 41.45 3.84
CA SER A 302 -4.23 40.72 4.55
C SER A 302 -4.72 39.29 4.84
N VAL A 303 -4.08 38.30 4.24
CA VAL A 303 -4.47 36.89 4.44
C VAL A 303 -3.77 36.34 5.67
N THR A 304 -4.54 35.75 6.59
CA THR A 304 -4.01 35.03 7.75
C THR A 304 -3.88 33.56 7.42
N VAL A 305 -2.66 33.01 7.50
CA VAL A 305 -2.37 31.60 7.28
C VAL A 305 -2.07 30.94 8.62
N THR A 306 -2.91 30.00 9.05
CA THR A 306 -2.76 29.30 10.33
C THR A 306 -2.57 27.81 10.07
N GLN A 307 -1.47 27.22 10.55
CA GLN A 307 -1.27 25.77 10.47
C GLN A 307 -2.26 25.07 11.42
N LEU A 308 -3.05 24.14 10.88
CA LEU A 308 -4.07 23.39 11.60
C LEU A 308 -3.58 22.02 12.07
N CYS A 309 -2.76 21.36 11.25
CA CYS A 309 -2.33 20.00 11.54
C CYS A 309 -0.97 19.68 10.93
N GLU A 310 -0.31 18.73 11.56
CA GLU A 310 0.87 18.05 11.06
C GLU A 310 0.76 16.58 11.47
N SER A 311 0.92 15.67 10.51
CA SER A 311 0.87 14.23 10.77
C SER A 311 1.76 13.48 9.80
N MET A 312 2.47 12.47 10.30
CA MET A 312 3.31 11.62 9.45
C MET A 312 2.43 10.62 8.68
N CYS A 313 2.58 10.56 7.35
CA CYS A 313 1.85 9.61 6.50
C CYS A 313 2.70 8.37 6.15
N ASP A 314 4.02 8.52 6.05
CA ASP A 314 4.95 7.40 5.97
C ASP A 314 6.27 7.78 6.64
N ASP A 315 6.92 6.82 7.30
CA ASP A 315 8.11 7.06 8.11
C ASP A 315 9.43 6.90 7.35
N SER A 316 9.38 6.34 6.14
CA SER A 316 10.58 5.92 5.39
C SER A 316 10.50 6.22 3.90
N VAL A 317 9.32 6.43 3.35
CA VAL A 317 9.13 6.55 1.89
C VAL A 317 8.66 7.95 1.50
N PRO A 318 9.31 8.59 0.50
CA PRO A 318 8.86 9.86 -0.03
C PRO A 318 7.55 9.72 -0.82
N CYS A 319 6.69 10.72 -0.67
CA CYS A 319 5.47 10.89 -1.43
C CYS A 319 5.82 11.26 -2.88
N CYS A 320 5.07 10.70 -3.84
CA CYS A 320 5.13 11.04 -5.25
C CYS A 320 3.94 11.90 -5.68
N GLN A 321 2.75 11.58 -5.18
CA GLN A 321 1.50 12.20 -5.58
C GLN A 321 0.47 12.14 -4.45
N ALA A 322 -0.40 13.14 -4.35
CA ALA A 322 -1.59 13.09 -3.51
C ALA A 322 -2.80 13.66 -4.24
N GLU A 323 -3.98 13.15 -3.89
CA GLU A 323 -5.25 13.62 -4.43
C GLU A 323 -6.32 13.60 -3.32
N ILE A 324 -7.30 14.50 -3.40
CA ILE A 324 -8.41 14.57 -2.45
C ILE A 324 -9.67 14.07 -3.16
N SER A 325 -10.53 13.38 -2.42
CA SER A 325 -11.85 12.99 -2.90
C SER A 325 -12.73 14.22 -3.21
N THR A 326 -13.71 14.06 -4.10
CA THR A 326 -14.57 15.18 -4.52
C THR A 326 -15.39 15.79 -3.38
N ASP A 327 -15.67 15.01 -2.33
CA ASP A 327 -16.35 15.46 -1.11
C ASP A 327 -15.41 16.00 -0.01
N GLY A 328 -14.09 15.98 -0.25
CA GLY A 328 -13.08 16.43 0.71
C GLY A 328 -12.91 15.56 1.95
N GLN A 329 -13.48 14.34 1.98
CA GLN A 329 -13.43 13.46 3.17
C GLN A 329 -12.26 12.49 3.17
N LEU A 330 -11.68 12.19 2.01
CA LEU A 330 -10.59 11.26 1.83
C LEU A 330 -9.38 11.93 1.16
N ILE A 331 -8.20 11.49 1.56
CA ILE A 331 -6.92 11.93 1.01
C ILE A 331 -6.15 10.68 0.61
N ALA A 332 -5.87 10.52 -0.68
CA ALA A 332 -5.01 9.45 -1.19
C ALA A 332 -3.59 9.97 -1.37
N VAL A 333 -2.61 9.15 -1.00
CA VAL A 333 -1.17 9.43 -1.16
C VAL A 333 -0.49 8.22 -1.77
N GLY A 334 0.26 8.48 -2.84
CA GLY A 334 1.08 7.52 -3.56
C GLY A 334 2.55 7.75 -3.24
N PHE A 335 3.29 6.66 -3.07
CA PHE A 335 4.67 6.68 -2.59
C PHE A 335 5.64 6.14 -3.64
N ALA A 336 6.93 6.44 -3.45
CA ALA A 336 7.99 6.01 -4.35
C ALA A 336 8.23 4.48 -4.36
N ASP A 337 7.74 3.76 -3.36
CA ASP A 337 7.83 2.30 -3.28
C ASP A 337 6.60 1.57 -3.83
N GLY A 338 5.74 2.28 -4.57
CA GLY A 338 4.52 1.72 -5.16
C GLY A 338 3.34 1.58 -4.17
N LYS A 339 3.51 1.95 -2.89
CA LYS A 339 2.39 1.97 -1.96
C LYS A 339 1.42 3.11 -2.29
N CYS A 340 0.13 2.81 -2.13
CA CYS A 340 -0.95 3.78 -2.10
C CYS A 340 -1.64 3.69 -0.74
N LYS A 341 -1.82 4.82 -0.06
CA LYS A 341 -2.53 4.89 1.21
C LYS A 341 -3.65 5.91 1.15
N VAL A 342 -4.80 5.58 1.71
CA VAL A 342 -5.98 6.44 1.78
C VAL A 342 -6.26 6.77 3.23
N TYR A 343 -6.41 8.06 3.53
CA TYR A 343 -6.67 8.59 4.85
C TYR A 343 -8.03 9.27 4.87
N ASN A 344 -8.66 9.29 6.04
CA ASN A 344 -9.83 10.14 6.26
C ASN A 344 -9.41 11.58 6.59
N ARG A 345 -10.41 12.47 6.72
CA ARG A 345 -10.22 13.87 7.13
C ARG A 345 -9.51 14.06 8.48
N GLY A 346 -9.60 13.07 9.37
CA GLY A 346 -8.85 13.02 10.63
C GLY A 346 -7.42 12.49 10.49
N LEU A 347 -6.91 12.35 9.26
CA LEU A 347 -5.59 11.82 8.92
C LEU A 347 -5.33 10.41 9.44
N SER A 348 -6.39 9.62 9.65
CA SER A 348 -6.30 8.22 10.03
C SER A 348 -6.36 7.34 8.78
N LEU A 349 -5.49 6.31 8.73
CA LEU A 349 -5.43 5.38 7.60
C LEU A 349 -6.74 4.56 7.48
N VAL A 350 -7.37 4.62 6.32
CA VAL A 350 -8.62 3.92 5.97
C VAL A 350 -8.33 2.69 5.12
N ALA A 351 -7.47 2.84 4.11
CA ALA A 351 -7.14 1.76 3.19
C ALA A 351 -5.69 1.89 2.71
N GLN A 352 -5.11 0.78 2.26
CA GLN A 352 -3.80 0.76 1.64
C GLN A 352 -3.71 -0.33 0.58
N SER A 353 -2.85 -0.10 -0.41
CA SER A 353 -2.45 -1.04 -1.45
C SER A 353 -0.94 -0.96 -1.64
N SER A 354 -0.31 -2.08 -2.00
CA SER A 354 1.12 -2.19 -2.30
C SER A 354 1.30 -3.12 -3.50
N LYS A 355 0.56 -2.81 -4.57
CA LYS A 355 0.45 -3.64 -5.77
C LYS A 355 1.31 -3.15 -6.92
N HIS A 356 1.78 -1.91 -6.86
CA HIS A 356 2.75 -1.37 -7.80
C HIS A 356 4.17 -1.76 -7.35
N ASP A 357 5.03 -2.06 -8.33
CA ASP A 357 6.44 -2.36 -8.17
C ASP A 357 7.32 -1.11 -8.39
N LEU A 358 6.79 -0.10 -9.07
CA LEU A 358 7.43 1.20 -9.31
C LEU A 358 6.67 2.35 -8.62
N PRO A 359 7.26 3.57 -8.55
CA PRO A 359 6.61 4.73 -7.96
C PRO A 359 5.22 5.00 -8.50
N VAL A 360 4.30 5.34 -7.60
CA VAL A 360 2.95 5.77 -7.99
C VAL A 360 3.04 7.11 -8.72
N THR A 361 2.55 7.15 -9.95
CA THR A 361 2.60 8.33 -10.83
C THR A 361 1.29 9.10 -10.84
N GLY A 362 0.17 8.42 -10.62
CA GLY A 362 -1.16 9.01 -10.71
C GLY A 362 -2.16 8.44 -9.72
N LEU A 363 -3.12 9.28 -9.32
CA LEU A 363 -4.20 8.94 -8.40
C LEU A 363 -5.48 9.66 -8.83
N CYS A 364 -6.61 8.96 -8.88
CA CYS A 364 -7.92 9.58 -9.05
C CYS A 364 -9.03 8.82 -8.31
N PHE A 365 -10.03 9.55 -7.82
CA PHE A 365 -11.20 8.96 -7.17
C PHE A 365 -12.35 8.79 -8.18
N LEU A 366 -13.00 7.63 -8.12
CA LEU A 366 -14.14 7.24 -8.96
C LEU A 366 -15.37 6.88 -8.12
N ASN A 367 -16.51 6.74 -8.81
CA ASN A 367 -17.74 6.18 -8.26
C ASN A 367 -18.18 6.90 -6.97
N ASN A 368 -18.22 8.23 -6.99
CA ASN A 368 -18.52 9.06 -5.82
C ASN A 368 -17.61 8.74 -4.62
N ASN A 369 -16.30 8.70 -4.85
CA ASN A 369 -15.25 8.49 -3.85
C ASN A 369 -15.22 7.08 -3.22
N LYS A 370 -15.95 6.13 -3.81
CA LYS A 370 -16.00 4.73 -3.37
C LYS A 370 -14.85 3.89 -3.91
N THR A 371 -14.23 4.32 -5.00
CA THR A 371 -13.12 3.61 -5.64
C THR A 371 -11.96 4.57 -5.83
N LEU A 372 -10.76 4.15 -5.47
CA LEU A 372 -9.52 4.83 -5.83
C LEU A 372 -8.88 4.09 -7.01
N VAL A 373 -8.40 4.81 -8.01
CA VAL A 373 -7.52 4.27 -9.05
C VAL A 373 -6.14 4.86 -8.89
N SER A 374 -5.13 4.01 -8.91
CA SER A 374 -3.72 4.39 -8.87
C SER A 374 -2.98 3.83 -10.08
N THR A 375 -2.02 4.59 -10.58
CA THR A 375 -1.20 4.23 -11.74
C THR A 375 0.27 4.33 -11.40
N SER A 376 1.09 3.60 -12.14
CA SER A 376 2.53 3.55 -11.94
C SER A 376 3.26 3.42 -13.28
N ALA A 377 4.55 3.76 -13.25
CA ALA A 377 5.46 3.55 -14.38
C ALA A 377 5.74 2.05 -14.65
N ASP A 378 5.24 1.14 -13.80
CA ASP A 378 5.29 -0.31 -13.99
C ASP A 378 4.15 -0.87 -14.86
N TYR A 379 3.51 -0.02 -15.68
CA TYR A 379 2.42 -0.39 -16.59
C TYR A 379 1.12 -0.76 -15.87
N SER A 380 1.09 -0.78 -14.54
CA SER A 380 -0.07 -1.25 -13.79
C SER A 380 -1.02 -0.13 -13.39
N VAL A 381 -2.31 -0.45 -13.51
CA VAL A 381 -3.44 0.33 -13.01
C VAL A 381 -4.09 -0.49 -11.91
N VAL A 382 -4.12 0.05 -10.70
CA VAL A 382 -4.68 -0.63 -9.53
C VAL A 382 -5.95 0.09 -9.10
N THR A 383 -7.04 -0.65 -9.01
CA THR A 383 -8.31 -0.15 -8.50
C THR A 383 -8.54 -0.68 -7.09
N LEU A 384 -8.89 0.21 -6.17
CA LEU A 384 -9.09 -0.08 -4.76
C LEU A 384 -10.51 0.31 -4.37
N ASP A 385 -11.33 -0.70 -4.10
CA ASP A 385 -12.67 -0.50 -3.52
C ASP A 385 -12.57 -0.11 -2.04
N LEU A 386 -13.06 1.08 -1.73
CA LEU A 386 -13.06 1.71 -0.40
C LEU A 386 -14.34 1.47 0.39
N THR A 387 -15.39 0.89 -0.22
CA THR A 387 -16.66 0.59 0.46
C THR A 387 -16.61 -0.69 1.26
N ARG A 388 -15.88 -1.69 0.75
CA ARG A 388 -15.71 -2.97 1.42
C ARG A 388 -14.71 -2.81 2.55
N ARG A 389 -15.21 -2.74 3.79
CA ARG A 389 -14.37 -2.92 4.98
C ARG A 389 -13.57 -4.19 4.81
N SER A 390 -12.25 -4.08 4.75
CA SER A 390 -11.40 -5.25 4.87
C SER A 390 -11.71 -5.91 6.21
N ARG A 391 -12.19 -7.15 6.18
CA ARG A 391 -12.07 -8.01 7.35
C ARG A 391 -10.57 -8.06 7.65
N GLY A 392 -10.22 -7.59 8.85
CA GLY A 392 -8.89 -7.11 9.17
C GLY A 392 -7.79 -8.09 8.81
N ILE A 393 -6.81 -7.59 8.07
CA ILE A 393 -5.42 -7.91 8.34
C ILE A 393 -4.75 -6.55 8.49
N CYS A 394 -4.57 -6.14 9.74
CA CYS A 394 -3.72 -5.03 10.15
C CYS A 394 -2.28 -5.36 9.71
N GLY A 395 -1.96 -5.09 8.45
CA GLY A 395 -0.60 -5.04 7.96
C GLY A 395 0.09 -3.81 8.54
N ARG A 396 0.92 -4.04 9.57
CA ARG A 396 1.96 -3.13 10.09
C ARG A 396 1.48 -1.79 10.65
N CYS A 397 0.78 -1.83 11.78
CA CYS A 397 0.78 -0.72 12.73
C CYS A 397 1.76 -1.05 13.88
N CYS A 398 2.74 -0.17 14.12
CA CYS A 398 3.70 -0.31 15.22
C CYS A 398 3.05 -0.32 16.61
N CYS A 399 1.81 0.16 16.74
CA CYS A 399 1.09 0.19 18.02
C CYS A 399 0.56 -1.20 18.44
N CYS A 400 0.29 -2.13 17.50
CA CYS A 400 -0.23 -3.46 17.84
C CYS A 400 0.86 -4.46 18.28
N ARG A 401 2.14 -4.19 18.00
CA ARG A 401 3.25 -5.13 18.27
C ARG A 401 3.46 -5.37 19.78
N LYS A 402 3.19 -4.38 20.63
CA LYS A 402 3.38 -4.53 22.09
C LYS A 402 2.34 -5.44 22.77
N ARG A 403 1.08 -5.47 22.28
CA ARG A 403 0.04 -6.35 22.85
C ARG A 403 0.06 -7.76 22.23
N ALA A 404 0.36 -7.88 20.93
CA ALA A 404 0.40 -9.19 20.27
C ALA A 404 1.66 -10.00 20.59
N CYS A 405 2.83 -9.37 20.76
CA CYS A 405 4.05 -10.10 21.18
C CYS A 405 3.92 -10.64 22.61
N PHE A 406 3.22 -9.96 23.51
CA PHE A 406 3.05 -10.43 24.89
C PHE A 406 2.11 -11.64 24.97
N CYS A 407 0.99 -11.62 24.24
CA CYS A 407 0.10 -12.79 24.16
C CYS A 407 0.75 -13.97 23.41
N GLY A 408 1.46 -13.71 22.30
CA GLY A 408 2.15 -14.78 21.55
C GLY A 408 3.27 -15.45 22.36
N PHE A 409 4.03 -14.67 23.13
CA PHE A 409 5.07 -15.20 24.02
C PHE A 409 4.49 -16.05 25.17
N LEU A 410 3.38 -15.61 25.78
CA LEU A 410 2.71 -16.37 26.84
C LEU A 410 2.10 -17.68 26.33
N ILE A 411 1.51 -17.68 25.12
CA ILE A 411 0.97 -18.90 24.50
C ILE A 411 2.11 -19.87 24.16
N PHE A 412 3.23 -19.37 23.64
CA PHE A 412 4.40 -20.19 23.34
C PHE A 412 5.02 -20.81 24.60
N LEU A 413 5.14 -20.03 25.69
CA LEU A 413 5.63 -20.52 26.99
C LEU A 413 4.69 -21.57 27.58
N PHE A 414 3.37 -21.37 27.46
CA PHE A 414 2.36 -22.32 27.90
C PHE A 414 2.42 -23.63 27.11
N LEU A 415 2.56 -23.58 25.78
CA LEU A 415 2.71 -24.76 24.94
C LEU A 415 4.00 -25.53 25.23
N LEU A 416 5.11 -24.83 25.51
CA LEU A 416 6.36 -25.46 25.94
C LEU A 416 6.23 -26.15 27.31
N LEU A 417 5.54 -25.52 28.27
CA LEU A 417 5.28 -26.11 29.58
C LEU A 417 4.39 -27.36 29.46
N VAL A 418 3.28 -27.28 28.73
CA VAL A 418 2.37 -28.43 28.51
C VAL A 418 3.09 -29.55 27.77
N GLY A 419 3.89 -29.22 26.75
CA GLY A 419 4.72 -30.20 26.04
C GLY A 419 5.76 -30.87 26.95
N GLY A 420 6.43 -30.10 27.82
CA GLY A 420 7.38 -30.62 28.79
C GLY A 420 6.72 -31.56 29.82
N PHE A 421 5.55 -31.20 30.34
CA PHE A 421 4.77 -32.06 31.23
C PHE A 421 4.32 -33.35 30.54
N ALA A 422 3.91 -33.29 29.27
CA ALA A 422 3.53 -34.47 28.50
C ALA A 422 4.72 -35.41 28.29
N VAL A 423 5.89 -34.88 27.91
CA VAL A 423 7.12 -35.68 27.74
C VAL A 423 7.55 -36.30 29.07
N HIS A 424 7.50 -35.55 30.17
CA HIS A 424 7.80 -36.07 31.50
C HIS A 424 6.82 -37.17 31.91
N HIS A 425 5.51 -36.99 31.67
CA HIS A 425 4.51 -38.01 31.99
C HIS A 425 4.69 -39.29 31.18
N ILE A 426 4.98 -39.18 29.88
CA ILE A 426 5.26 -40.34 29.02
C ILE A 426 6.53 -41.05 29.47
N ALA A 427 7.59 -40.31 29.82
CA ALA A 427 8.83 -40.88 30.34
C ALA A 427 8.62 -41.58 31.69
N SER A 428 7.85 -40.99 32.62
CA SER A 428 7.52 -41.61 33.91
C SER A 428 6.66 -42.86 33.76
N LEU A 429 5.66 -42.86 32.86
CA LEU A 429 4.85 -44.04 32.56
C LEU A 429 5.69 -45.15 31.91
N GLY A 430 6.59 -44.80 30.98
CA GLY A 430 7.54 -45.73 30.38
C GLY A 430 8.49 -46.33 31.41
N TYR A 431 8.97 -45.52 32.35
CA TYR A 431 9.85 -45.96 33.44
C TYR A 431 9.14 -46.91 34.41
N LEU A 432 7.90 -46.61 34.80
CA LEU A 432 7.07 -47.51 35.62
C LEU A 432 6.76 -48.84 34.90
N HIS A 433 6.49 -48.79 33.59
CA HIS A 433 6.26 -50.00 32.80
C HIS A 433 7.53 -50.85 32.68
N PHE A 434 8.69 -50.22 32.52
CA PHE A 434 9.98 -50.90 32.50
C PHE A 434 10.30 -51.58 33.84
N ILE A 435 10.10 -50.90 34.97
CA ILE A 435 10.28 -51.49 36.30
C ILE A 435 9.33 -52.68 36.48
N SER A 436 8.05 -52.52 36.12
CA SER A 436 7.06 -53.60 36.23
C SER A 436 7.43 -54.84 35.40
N GLN A 437 7.94 -54.66 34.18
CA GLN A 437 8.39 -55.78 33.35
C GLN A 437 9.68 -56.42 33.89
N HIS A 438 10.61 -55.61 34.42
CA HIS A 438 11.84 -56.11 35.00
C HIS A 438 11.59 -56.92 36.28
N ASP A 439 10.70 -56.45 37.16
CA ASP A 439 10.31 -57.17 38.38
C ASP A 439 9.56 -58.47 38.03
N ALA A 440 8.68 -58.44 37.02
CA ALA A 440 8.00 -59.65 36.54
C ALA A 440 9.01 -60.68 35.97
N ALA A 441 10.04 -60.24 35.25
CA ALA A 441 11.08 -61.10 34.70
C ALA A 441 11.97 -61.71 35.81
N GLN A 442 12.34 -60.92 36.84
CA GLN A 442 13.09 -61.44 38.00
C GLN A 442 12.28 -62.45 38.81
N MET A 443 10.99 -62.19 39.04
CA MET A 443 10.09 -63.13 39.73
C MET A 443 9.88 -64.42 38.93
N GLY A 444 9.87 -64.35 37.60
CA GLY A 444 9.84 -65.53 36.71
C GLY A 444 11.08 -66.41 36.85
N LEU A 445 12.28 -65.82 36.84
CA LEU A 445 13.54 -66.55 37.06
C LEU A 445 13.62 -67.15 38.47
N TYR A 446 13.12 -66.43 39.49
CA TYR A 446 13.10 -66.92 40.87
C TYR A 446 12.16 -68.13 41.04
N ARG A 447 11.03 -68.15 40.34
CA ARG A 447 10.09 -69.28 40.37
C ARG A 447 10.66 -70.53 39.70
N GLN A 448 11.31 -70.39 38.54
CA GLN A 448 11.96 -71.51 37.87
C GLN A 448 13.09 -72.12 38.71
N THR A 449 13.93 -71.28 39.32
CA THR A 449 15.02 -71.76 40.18
C THR A 449 14.50 -72.45 41.45
N MET A 450 13.40 -71.98 42.04
CA MET A 450 12.72 -72.65 43.15
C MET A 450 12.12 -74.00 42.74
N GLU A 451 11.44 -74.08 41.59
CA GLU A 451 10.86 -75.32 41.08
C GLU A 451 11.95 -76.36 40.80
N ASP A 452 13.07 -75.96 40.19
CA ASP A 452 14.23 -76.83 39.96
C ASP A 452 14.86 -77.31 41.28
N LEU A 453 14.96 -76.44 42.30
CA LEU A 453 15.50 -76.83 43.62
C LEU A 453 14.61 -77.86 44.31
N VAL A 454 13.29 -77.69 44.24
CA VAL A 454 12.31 -78.63 44.82
C VAL A 454 12.33 -79.97 44.08
N ILE A 455 12.48 -79.94 42.75
CA ILE A 455 12.62 -81.17 41.94
C ILE A 455 13.92 -81.90 42.31
N GLN A 456 15.04 -81.18 42.44
CA GLN A 456 16.33 -81.77 42.86
C GLN A 456 16.25 -82.38 44.26
N GLN A 457 15.64 -81.69 45.22
CA GLN A 457 15.41 -82.20 46.57
C GLN A 457 14.61 -83.51 46.52
N ARG A 458 13.53 -83.55 45.72
CA ARG A 458 12.65 -84.71 45.62
C ARG A 458 13.29 -85.89 44.91
N LEU A 459 14.12 -85.64 43.91
CA LEU A 459 14.95 -86.67 43.26
C LEU A 459 15.97 -87.24 44.23
N HIS A 460 16.59 -86.40 45.07
CA HIS A 460 17.51 -86.84 46.11
C HIS A 460 16.82 -87.73 47.16
N ASP A 461 15.62 -87.34 47.61
CA ASP A 461 14.82 -88.14 48.56
C ASP A 461 14.45 -89.50 47.95
N LEU A 462 14.06 -89.54 46.67
CA LEU A 462 13.77 -90.79 45.96
C LEU A 462 15.02 -91.68 45.79
N GLU A 463 16.20 -91.11 45.57
CA GLU A 463 17.45 -91.87 45.55
C GLU A 463 17.77 -92.50 46.92
N ILE A 464 17.46 -91.79 48.01
CA ILE A 464 17.62 -92.31 49.38
C ILE A 464 16.64 -93.46 49.60
N GLU A 465 15.36 -93.28 49.27
CA GLU A 465 14.34 -94.34 49.36
C GLU A 465 14.73 -95.57 48.53
N GLN A 466 15.19 -95.41 47.30
CA GLN A 466 15.66 -96.51 46.47
C GLN A 466 16.91 -97.20 47.05
N LYS A 467 17.83 -96.46 47.67
CA LYS A 467 18.99 -97.04 48.37
C LYS A 467 18.56 -97.82 49.60
N GLU A 468 17.55 -97.36 50.33
CA GLU A 468 16.98 -98.07 51.48
C GLU A 468 16.21 -99.33 51.04
N GLU A 469 15.42 -99.27 49.98
CA GLU A 469 14.78 -100.45 49.38
C GLU A 469 15.79 -101.46 48.85
N ARG A 470 16.88 -101.00 48.21
CA ARG A 470 18.00 -101.88 47.80
C ARG A 470 18.74 -102.49 48.99
N ARG A 471 18.82 -101.79 50.12
CA ARG A 471 19.36 -102.37 51.38
C ARG A 471 18.41 -103.39 52.00
N ARG A 472 17.09 -103.16 51.93
CA ARG A 472 16.07 -104.11 52.40
C ARG A 472 16.00 -105.36 51.52
N SER A 473 15.95 -105.20 50.20
CA SER A 473 15.95 -106.31 49.22
C SER A 473 17.31 -107.00 49.11
N GLY A 474 18.41 -106.28 49.29
CA GLY A 474 19.78 -106.83 49.33
C GLY A 474 20.15 -107.55 50.63
N GLY A 475 19.34 -107.40 51.69
CA GLY A 475 19.48 -108.12 52.95
C GLY A 475 18.97 -109.57 52.89
N GLU A 476 17.99 -109.85 52.03
CA GLU A 476 17.43 -111.20 51.86
C GLU A 476 18.05 -111.98 50.70
N ALA A 477 18.74 -111.32 49.77
CA ALA A 477 19.35 -111.96 48.59
C ALA A 477 20.85 -112.29 48.73
N ARG A 478 21.46 -112.12 49.93
CA ARG A 478 22.92 -112.31 50.15
C ARG A 478 23.33 -113.67 50.69
N LEU A 479 22.45 -114.67 50.59
CA LEU A 479 22.72 -116.09 50.84
C LEU A 479 22.32 -116.93 49.61
N GLY A 480 23.04 -116.78 48.50
CA GLY A 480 22.80 -117.67 47.36
C GLY A 480 23.59 -117.35 46.10
N ARG A 481 24.62 -118.17 45.86
CA ARG A 481 25.31 -118.45 44.57
C ARG A 481 26.24 -117.36 44.04
N GLU A 482 27.56 -117.56 43.99
CA GLU A 482 28.39 -118.56 43.26
C GLU A 482 28.30 -118.53 41.72
N ARG A 483 29.48 -118.24 41.14
CA ARG A 483 30.12 -118.81 39.92
C ARG A 483 29.87 -118.23 38.51
N SER A 484 30.99 -118.31 37.78
CA SER A 484 31.26 -118.38 36.33
C SER A 484 31.22 -117.12 35.44
N ALA A 485 32.43 -116.65 35.09
CA ALA A 485 33.09 -116.69 33.77
C ALA A 485 32.36 -116.22 32.45
N PRO A 486 33.13 -115.77 31.43
CA PRO A 486 32.86 -114.68 30.45
C PRO A 486 32.42 -115.25 29.06
N PRO A 487 32.63 -114.66 27.83
CA PRO A 487 33.24 -113.38 27.35
C PRO A 487 32.60 -112.75 26.06
N ARG A 488 33.31 -111.76 25.47
CA ARG A 488 33.33 -111.30 24.04
C ARG A 488 32.02 -110.64 23.53
N GLN A 489 32.00 -109.59 22.69
CA GLN A 489 32.76 -109.40 21.45
C GLN A 489 32.65 -107.93 20.98
N THR A 490 33.70 -107.49 20.30
CA THR A 490 33.81 -106.26 19.49
C THR A 490 33.03 -106.36 18.17
N ASP A 491 32.40 -105.27 17.70
CA ASP A 491 32.70 -104.59 16.41
C ASP A 491 31.56 -103.72 15.83
N ARG A 492 31.99 -102.76 14.97
CA ARG A 492 31.28 -101.97 13.93
C ARG A 492 30.53 -100.70 14.38
N LYS A 493 30.86 -99.47 13.93
CA LYS A 493 31.16 -98.82 12.61
C LYS A 493 29.94 -98.16 11.95
N ALA A 494 30.23 -96.94 11.44
CA ALA A 494 29.55 -96.17 10.38
C ALA A 494 28.34 -95.31 10.85
N HIS A 495 28.02 -94.12 10.34
CA HIS A 495 28.47 -93.33 9.18
C HIS A 495 27.82 -91.91 9.22
N LYS A 496 28.40 -90.96 8.46
CA LYS A 496 27.85 -89.70 7.86
C LYS A 496 27.90 -88.42 8.73
N GLN A 497 28.65 -87.34 8.39
CA GLN A 497 28.66 -86.41 7.22
C GLN A 497 27.38 -85.58 7.03
N ASP A 498 27.43 -84.26 7.29
CA ASP A 498 27.46 -83.16 6.29
C ASP A 498 27.48 -81.78 7.01
N GLN A 499 28.44 -80.88 6.71
CA GLN A 499 28.36 -79.68 5.83
C GLN A 499 27.35 -78.60 6.28
N ALA A 500 27.54 -77.28 6.16
CA ALA A 500 28.65 -76.37 5.80
C ALA A 500 28.14 -74.90 5.93
N ARG A 501 29.08 -73.93 5.83
CA ARG A 501 28.98 -72.46 5.61
C ARG A 501 29.11 -71.59 6.88
N ARG A 502 30.28 -70.94 7.13
CA ARG A 502 30.89 -69.73 6.50
C ARG A 502 29.99 -68.50 6.64
N GLY A 503 30.43 -67.32 7.08
CA GLY A 503 31.71 -66.74 7.51
C GLY A 503 31.41 -65.59 8.50
N GLY A 504 32.33 -65.02 9.25
CA GLY A 504 33.58 -64.42 8.79
C GLY A 504 33.52 -62.93 9.13
N ALA A 505 34.11 -62.56 10.27
CA ALA A 505 34.31 -61.19 10.72
C ALA A 505 35.16 -60.40 9.72
N TYR A 506 34.95 -59.08 9.60
CA TYR A 506 36.06 -58.14 9.39
C TYR A 506 35.73 -56.76 9.94
N ARG A 507 36.68 -56.24 10.70
CA ARG A 507 36.75 -54.96 11.40
C ARG A 507 37.88 -54.17 10.74
N HIS A 508 37.76 -52.83 10.74
CA HIS A 508 38.83 -51.86 10.43
C HIS A 508 39.26 -51.80 8.94
N LYS A 509 39.68 -50.67 8.34
CA LYS A 509 40.22 -49.40 8.85
C LYS A 509 40.33 -48.42 7.66
N THR A 510 40.33 -47.10 7.94
CA THR A 510 41.07 -45.99 7.26
C THR A 510 40.87 -45.79 5.74
N SER A 511 40.33 -44.64 5.31
CA SER A 511 40.97 -43.31 5.20
C SER A 511 41.60 -43.07 3.83
N ALA A 512 41.40 -41.82 3.38
CA ALA A 512 42.19 -41.06 2.41
C ALA A 512 41.81 -41.19 0.92
N THR A 513 41.17 -40.11 0.45
CA THR A 513 41.54 -39.26 -0.69
C THR A 513 42.02 -39.88 -2.00
N VAL A 514 41.39 -39.45 -3.10
CA VAL A 514 41.94 -39.06 -4.43
C VAL A 514 40.68 -38.74 -5.27
N LYS A 515 40.39 -37.47 -5.60
CA LYS A 515 40.80 -36.74 -6.80
C LYS A 515 40.58 -37.49 -8.12
N ASP A 516 39.92 -36.79 -9.04
CA ASP A 516 40.01 -36.87 -10.51
C ASP A 516 38.72 -37.27 -11.26
N GLU A 517 38.30 -36.30 -12.05
CA GLU A 517 37.78 -36.37 -13.43
C GLU A 517 36.59 -37.29 -13.75
N LEU A 518 35.41 -36.68 -13.87
CA LEU A 518 34.74 -36.39 -15.15
C LEU A 518 33.49 -35.51 -14.95
#